data_AF-A0A9P8ZVL4-F1
#
_entry.id   AF-A0A9P8ZVL4-F1
#
_cell.length_a   1.000
_cell.length_b   1.000
_cell.length_c   1.000
_cell.angle_alpha   90.00
_cell.angle_beta   90.00
_cell.angle_gamma   90.00
#
_symmetry.space_group_name_H-M   'P 1'
#
loop_
_entity.id
_entity.type
_entity.pdbx_description
1 polymer ?
#
loop_
_entity_poly.entity_id
_entity_poly.type
_entity_poly.pdbx_seq_one_letter_code
_entity_poly.pdbx_strand_id
1 'polypeptide(L)'
;AAPTKKSSAKSSARAQEDPTTEEPTRPVLSAEAAASQQKVLGIFQTAFDEALSSAGFAQTLQEVKSALYDRDFGRAFGREEYLEVYAARWSPTRALAYAAALEGLREWLGGIAASETTPARVRSGSKTLKLLALGGGTAELAAFASFLSTSPGTSGDITLLDTGPWGGAVNKLRDSLLIAPPIYKYASAAAKAANTPLVGPGQLQHTFLQQDILALSADKLREILGVEPLLVTLLFTLNELYTGGGIGKTTSFLRSLSKAVPAGSLLLVVDSPGSYSEAAVGGKEKKKYPMSWLMNHTLEEIEEGCQWEKLEENESVWFRLADDLKYPIQLENMRYQIHLYR
;
A
#
# COMPACT_ATOMS: atom_id res chain seq x y z
N ALA A 1 29.07 19.58 58.81
CA ALA A 1 27.88 18.90 58.29
C ALA A 1 27.94 18.91 56.77
N ALA A 2 28.25 17.77 56.16
CA ALA A 2 28.14 17.50 54.74
C ALA A 2 28.11 15.97 54.59
N PRO A 3 27.07 15.34 54.00
CA PRO A 3 27.09 13.92 53.73
C PRO A 3 27.52 13.64 52.28
N THR A 4 28.35 12.61 52.20
CA THR A 4 28.88 11.88 51.05
C THR A 4 27.80 11.37 50.07
N LYS A 5 28.05 11.55 48.77
CA LYS A 5 27.30 10.97 47.65
C LYS A 5 27.43 9.44 47.64
N LYS A 6 26.29 8.73 47.60
CA LYS A 6 26.21 7.33 47.14
C LYS A 6 25.71 7.32 45.69
N SER A 7 26.43 6.61 44.83
CA SER A 7 26.01 6.32 43.46
C SER A 7 24.88 5.29 43.45
N SER A 8 23.87 5.49 42.61
CA SER A 8 22.92 4.45 42.22
C SER A 8 23.11 4.16 40.73
N ALA A 9 23.47 2.91 40.44
CA ALA A 9 23.67 2.38 39.11
C ALA A 9 22.33 2.35 38.35
N LYS A 10 22.31 2.92 37.13
CA LYS A 10 21.23 2.75 36.16
C LYS A 10 21.37 1.36 35.53
N SER A 11 20.38 0.50 35.73
CA SER A 11 20.21 -0.75 34.99
C SER A 11 19.78 -0.43 33.55
N SER A 12 20.67 -0.63 32.59
CA SER A 12 20.34 -0.62 31.16
C SER A 12 19.55 -1.87 30.80
N ALA A 13 18.27 -1.73 30.46
CA ALA A 13 17.54 -2.79 29.79
C ALA A 13 18.13 -2.97 28.38
N ARG A 14 18.84 -4.08 28.20
CA ARG A 14 19.45 -4.51 26.95
C ARG A 14 18.32 -4.90 25.99
N ALA A 15 18.18 -4.17 24.88
CA ALA A 15 17.39 -4.63 23.76
C ALA A 15 17.94 -6.00 23.32
N GLN A 16 17.09 -7.02 23.27
CA GLN A 16 17.45 -8.30 22.67
C GLN A 16 17.68 -8.05 21.19
N GLU A 17 18.91 -8.28 20.75
CA GLU A 17 19.27 -8.36 19.33
C GLU A 17 18.57 -9.60 18.74
N ASP A 18 17.79 -9.38 17.68
CA ASP A 18 17.28 -10.45 16.82
C ASP A 18 18.47 -11.26 16.25
N PRO A 19 18.31 -12.59 16.05
CA PRO A 19 19.39 -13.44 15.59
C PRO A 19 19.86 -12.97 14.21
N THR A 20 21.17 -12.99 14.03
CA THR A 20 21.90 -12.64 12.80
C THR A 20 21.25 -13.27 11.56
N THR A 21 20.38 -12.52 10.87
CA THR A 21 20.03 -12.78 9.48
C THR A 21 21.26 -12.47 8.64
N GLU A 22 21.89 -13.49 8.04
CA GLU A 22 22.71 -13.30 6.85
C GLU A 22 21.99 -12.30 5.94
N GLU A 23 22.65 -11.24 5.44
CA GLU A 23 22.01 -10.35 4.48
C GLU A 23 21.59 -11.21 3.27
N PRO A 24 20.29 -11.41 2.97
CA PRO A 24 19.95 -12.08 1.73
C PRO A 24 20.59 -11.33 0.55
N THR A 25 20.85 -11.97 -0.57
CA THR A 25 21.42 -11.30 -1.75
C THR A 25 20.42 -10.33 -2.38
N ARG A 26 20.89 -9.20 -2.95
CA ARG A 26 20.04 -8.33 -3.78
C ARG A 26 19.57 -9.09 -5.02
N PRO A 27 18.35 -8.85 -5.52
CA PRO A 27 17.82 -9.60 -6.65
C PRO A 27 18.56 -9.23 -7.94
N VAL A 28 18.93 -10.25 -8.72
CA VAL A 28 19.33 -10.08 -10.11
C VAL A 28 18.07 -10.17 -10.95
N LEU A 29 17.62 -9.04 -11.49
CA LEU A 29 16.42 -8.98 -12.32
C LEU A 29 16.73 -9.39 -13.76
N SER A 30 15.78 -10.06 -14.42
CA SER A 30 15.77 -10.13 -15.89
C SER A 30 15.68 -8.71 -16.48
N ALA A 31 16.15 -8.51 -17.71
CA ALA A 31 16.09 -7.21 -18.38
C ALA A 31 14.66 -6.65 -18.46
N GLU A 32 13.67 -7.52 -18.70
CA GLU A 32 12.25 -7.15 -18.79
C GLU A 32 11.71 -6.67 -17.44
N ALA A 33 12.00 -7.41 -16.36
CA ALA A 33 11.61 -7.03 -15.01
C ALA A 33 12.26 -5.72 -14.56
N ALA A 34 13.56 -5.54 -14.83
CA ALA A 34 14.28 -4.30 -14.54
C ALA A 34 13.66 -3.11 -15.29
N ALA A 35 13.36 -3.28 -16.59
CA ALA A 35 12.71 -2.26 -17.40
C ALA A 35 11.31 -1.90 -16.88
N SER A 36 10.53 -2.90 -16.46
CA SER A 36 9.19 -2.69 -15.88
C SER A 36 9.26 -1.91 -14.57
N GLN A 37 10.13 -2.30 -13.65
CA GLN A 37 10.33 -1.58 -12.38
C GLN A 37 10.85 -0.16 -12.63
N GLN A 38 11.82 0.02 -13.52
CA GLN A 38 12.34 1.34 -13.88
C GLN A 38 11.26 2.24 -14.50
N LYS A 39 10.34 1.68 -15.29
CA LYS A 39 9.20 2.42 -15.85
C LYS A 39 8.31 2.96 -14.74
N VAL A 40 7.97 2.15 -13.74
CA VAL A 40 7.18 2.61 -12.56
C VAL A 40 7.93 3.71 -11.80
N LEU A 41 9.24 3.57 -11.56
CA LEU A 41 10.03 4.63 -10.92
C LEU A 41 10.05 5.94 -11.72
N GLY A 42 10.16 5.84 -13.06
CA GLY A 42 10.11 7.00 -13.95
C GLY A 42 8.76 7.72 -13.92
N ILE A 43 7.66 7.00 -13.69
CA ILE A 43 6.32 7.58 -13.54
C ILE A 43 6.23 8.41 -12.27
N PHE A 44 6.74 7.92 -11.13
CA PHE A 44 6.82 8.72 -9.91
C PHE A 44 7.73 9.94 -10.07
N GLN A 45 8.89 9.76 -10.73
CA GLN A 45 9.79 10.88 -11.01
C GLN A 45 9.09 11.96 -11.84
N THR A 46 8.33 11.57 -12.85
CA THR A 46 7.59 12.52 -13.71
C THR A 46 6.46 13.20 -12.95
N ALA A 47 5.66 12.42 -12.22
CA ALA A 47 4.50 12.92 -11.48
C ALA A 47 4.87 13.93 -10.38
N PHE A 48 6.03 13.72 -9.75
CA PHE A 48 6.49 14.51 -8.60
C PHE A 48 7.79 15.27 -8.87
N ASP A 49 8.11 15.56 -10.13
CA ASP A 49 9.33 16.28 -10.51
C ASP A 49 9.43 17.65 -9.83
N GLU A 50 8.31 18.38 -9.75
CA GLU A 50 8.22 19.67 -9.06
C GLU A 50 8.57 19.54 -7.57
N ALA A 51 8.04 18.52 -6.89
CA ALA A 51 8.34 18.26 -5.49
C ALA A 51 9.82 17.85 -5.32
N LEU A 52 10.30 16.91 -6.13
CA LEU A 52 11.68 16.40 -6.09
C LEU A 52 12.73 17.48 -6.36
N SER A 53 12.41 18.44 -7.24
CA SER A 53 13.30 19.54 -7.61
C SER A 53 13.15 20.79 -6.73
N SER A 54 12.19 20.79 -5.80
CA SER A 54 11.95 21.91 -4.90
C SER A 54 13.11 22.13 -3.93
N ALA A 55 13.52 23.38 -3.76
CA ALA A 55 14.50 23.76 -2.73
C ALA A 55 14.01 23.44 -1.30
N GLY A 56 12.69 23.33 -1.10
CA GLY A 56 12.07 22.97 0.18
C GLY A 56 11.99 21.46 0.44
N PHE A 57 12.28 20.61 -0.54
CA PHE A 57 12.04 19.15 -0.44
C PHE A 57 12.68 18.52 0.81
N ALA A 58 13.94 18.83 1.08
CA ALA A 58 14.68 18.25 2.21
C ALA A 58 14.08 18.66 3.56
N GLN A 59 13.61 19.91 3.68
CA GLN A 59 12.98 20.41 4.89
C GLN A 59 11.62 19.73 5.11
N THR A 60 10.75 19.77 4.10
CA THR A 60 9.42 19.16 4.17
C THR A 60 9.53 17.65 4.44
N LEU A 61 10.49 16.96 3.81
CA LEU A 61 10.76 15.55 4.06
C LEU A 61 11.15 15.28 5.52
N GLN A 62 11.99 16.15 6.11
CA GLN A 62 12.39 16.01 7.49
C GLN A 62 11.22 16.26 8.45
N GLU A 63 10.32 17.20 8.14
CA GLU A 63 9.11 17.45 8.92
C GLU A 63 8.16 16.24 8.89
N VAL A 64 7.97 15.62 7.72
CA VAL A 64 7.19 14.39 7.57
C VAL A 64 7.82 13.24 8.35
N LYS A 65 9.15 13.04 8.24
CA LYS A 65 9.87 12.01 9.02
C LYS A 65 9.69 12.18 10.53
N SER A 66 9.78 13.41 11.03
CA SER A 66 9.57 13.71 12.43
C SER A 66 8.13 13.38 12.86
N ALA A 67 7.13 13.77 12.08
CA ALA A 67 5.73 13.45 12.37
C ALA A 67 5.47 11.93 12.39
N LEU A 68 6.04 11.17 11.44
CA LEU A 68 5.95 9.71 11.41
C LEU A 68 6.65 9.06 12.61
N TYR A 69 7.81 9.58 13.01
CA TYR A 69 8.54 9.10 14.20
C TYR A 69 7.72 9.32 15.47
N ASP A 70 7.09 10.49 15.61
CA ASP A 70 6.23 10.85 16.73
C ASP A 70 4.86 10.15 16.69
N ARG A 71 4.57 9.39 15.63
CA ARG A 71 3.26 8.77 15.34
C ARG A 71 2.11 9.79 15.27
N ASP A 72 2.42 11.02 14.86
CA ASP A 72 1.45 12.08 14.58
C ASP A 72 1.04 12.00 13.10
N PHE A 73 0.20 11.01 12.78
CA PHE A 73 -0.26 10.75 11.41
C PHE A 73 -1.11 11.91 10.86
N GLY A 74 -1.87 12.59 11.71
CA GLY A 74 -2.63 13.77 11.32
C GLY A 74 -1.72 14.90 10.83
N ARG A 75 -0.59 15.13 11.49
CA ARG A 75 0.43 16.06 11.00
C ARG A 75 1.15 15.54 9.76
N ALA A 76 1.51 14.26 9.72
CA ALA A 76 2.27 13.68 8.61
C ALA A 76 1.47 13.69 7.29
N PHE A 77 0.16 13.48 7.36
CA PHE A 77 -0.70 13.24 6.20
C PHE A 77 -1.79 14.30 5.98
N GLY A 78 -1.92 15.30 6.86
CA GLY A 78 -2.99 16.30 6.79
C GLY A 78 -2.78 17.43 5.77
N ARG A 79 -1.65 17.48 5.05
CA ARG A 79 -1.29 18.57 4.13
C ARG A 79 -0.86 18.04 2.77
N GLU A 80 -1.42 18.57 1.69
CA GLU A 80 -1.10 18.13 0.31
C GLU A 80 0.41 18.19 0.00
N GLU A 81 1.08 19.26 0.41
CA GLU A 81 2.54 19.41 0.23
C GLU A 81 3.33 18.25 0.88
N TYR A 82 2.93 17.83 2.08
CA TYR A 82 3.56 16.71 2.78
C TYR A 82 3.28 15.40 2.05
N LEU A 83 2.06 15.22 1.54
CA LEU A 83 1.67 14.05 0.78
C LEU A 83 2.42 13.92 -0.53
N GLU A 84 2.71 15.01 -1.25
CA GLU A 84 3.53 14.97 -2.45
C GLU A 84 4.98 14.59 -2.17
N VAL A 85 5.58 15.17 -1.12
CA VAL A 85 6.94 14.79 -0.69
C VAL A 85 6.98 13.34 -0.20
N TYR A 86 5.96 12.90 0.52
CA TYR A 86 5.82 11.51 0.93
C TYR A 86 5.67 10.57 -0.27
N ALA A 87 4.80 10.94 -1.23
CA ALA A 87 4.58 10.20 -2.47
C ALA A 87 5.88 10.04 -3.24
N ALA A 88 6.65 11.13 -3.39
CA ALA A 88 7.94 11.11 -4.08
C ALA A 88 8.98 10.24 -3.36
N ARG A 89 8.96 10.15 -2.01
CA ARG A 89 9.97 9.46 -1.22
C ARG A 89 9.71 7.98 -0.95
N TRP A 90 8.48 7.62 -0.57
CA TRP A 90 8.17 6.28 -0.08
C TRP A 90 7.27 5.48 -1.00
N SER A 91 6.42 6.14 -1.80
CA SER A 91 5.51 5.43 -2.71
C SER A 91 6.20 4.67 -3.85
N PRO A 92 7.38 5.05 -4.39
CA PRO A 92 7.99 4.29 -5.49
C PRO A 92 8.41 2.88 -5.06
N THR A 93 9.14 2.73 -3.96
CA THR A 93 9.49 1.40 -3.44
C THR A 93 8.23 0.62 -3.07
N ARG A 94 7.28 1.25 -2.38
CA ARG A 94 6.03 0.59 -1.97
C ARG A 94 5.24 0.10 -3.17
N ALA A 95 5.11 0.90 -4.22
CA ALA A 95 4.45 0.50 -5.45
C ALA A 95 5.09 -0.74 -6.08
N LEU A 96 6.43 -0.80 -6.14
CA LEU A 96 7.13 -1.98 -6.67
C LEU A 96 6.91 -3.22 -5.80
N ALA A 97 6.96 -3.07 -4.48
CA ALA A 97 6.72 -4.17 -3.55
C ALA A 97 5.27 -4.67 -3.60
N TYR A 98 4.30 -3.75 -3.65
CA TYR A 98 2.88 -4.07 -3.77
C TYR A 98 2.59 -4.70 -5.12
N ALA A 99 3.19 -4.23 -6.22
CA ALA A 99 3.05 -4.87 -7.53
C ALA A 99 3.57 -6.31 -7.52
N ALA A 100 4.71 -6.56 -6.88
CA ALA A 100 5.24 -7.90 -6.70
C ALA A 100 4.32 -8.79 -5.83
N ALA A 101 3.72 -8.23 -4.79
CA ALA A 101 2.72 -8.93 -3.97
C ALA A 101 1.48 -9.28 -4.81
N LEU A 102 0.91 -8.33 -5.57
CA LEU A 102 -0.23 -8.58 -6.45
C LEU A 102 0.08 -9.63 -7.53
N GLU A 103 1.30 -9.62 -8.08
CA GLU A 103 1.76 -10.63 -9.03
C GLU A 103 1.78 -12.04 -8.39
N GLY A 104 2.26 -12.17 -7.15
CA GLY A 104 2.20 -13.42 -6.40
C GLY A 104 0.78 -13.94 -6.16
N LEU A 105 -0.20 -13.04 -6.15
CA LEU A 105 -1.62 -13.34 -5.92
C LEU A 105 -2.44 -13.46 -7.21
N ARG A 106 -1.79 -13.49 -8.38
CA ARG A 106 -2.45 -13.46 -9.70
C ARG A 106 -3.59 -14.47 -9.86
N GLU A 107 -3.41 -15.70 -9.39
CA GLU A 107 -4.45 -16.74 -9.52
C GLU A 107 -5.72 -16.38 -8.75
N TRP A 108 -5.57 -15.87 -7.52
CA TRP A 108 -6.68 -15.41 -6.69
C TRP A 108 -7.36 -14.18 -7.30
N LEU A 109 -6.58 -13.22 -7.78
CA LEU A 109 -7.10 -12.00 -8.43
C LEU A 109 -7.88 -12.34 -9.72
N GLY A 110 -7.42 -13.32 -10.48
CA GLY A 110 -8.11 -13.80 -11.69
C GLY A 110 -9.46 -14.47 -11.40
N GLY A 111 -9.63 -15.00 -10.18
CA GLY A 111 -10.87 -15.64 -9.70
C GLY A 111 -11.97 -14.64 -9.31
N ILE A 112 -11.60 -13.43 -8.90
CA ILE A 112 -12.56 -12.39 -8.50
C ILE A 112 -12.86 -11.37 -9.61
N ALA A 113 -12.07 -11.34 -10.68
CA ALA A 113 -12.29 -10.43 -11.80
C ALA A 113 -13.59 -10.79 -12.55
N ALA A 114 -14.57 -9.90 -12.50
CA ALA A 114 -15.89 -10.10 -13.09
C ALA A 114 -15.83 -9.98 -14.62
N SER A 115 -16.55 -10.85 -15.34
CA SER A 115 -16.72 -10.69 -16.78
C SER A 115 -17.74 -9.60 -17.05
N GLU A 116 -17.44 -8.65 -17.94
CA GLU A 116 -18.45 -7.71 -18.41
C GLU A 116 -19.61 -8.49 -19.06
N THR A 117 -20.80 -8.45 -18.44
CA THR A 117 -22.03 -8.93 -19.06
C THR A 117 -22.55 -7.89 -20.05
N THR A 118 -21.84 -7.69 -21.16
CA THR A 118 -22.42 -7.02 -22.33
C THR A 118 -23.17 -8.07 -23.18
N PRO A 119 -24.47 -7.89 -23.46
CA PRO A 119 -25.18 -8.80 -24.34
C PRO A 119 -24.69 -8.63 -25.78
N ALA A 120 -24.14 -9.73 -26.29
CA ALA A 120 -23.92 -10.06 -27.70
C ALA A 120 -23.01 -9.13 -28.54
N ARG A 121 -21.87 -9.74 -28.93
CA ARG A 121 -21.28 -9.70 -30.28
C ARG A 121 -20.11 -8.73 -30.54
N VAL A 122 -19.06 -8.81 -29.72
CA VAL A 122 -17.65 -8.82 -30.19
C VAL A 122 -16.85 -9.72 -29.24
N ARG A 123 -16.10 -10.69 -29.77
CA ARG A 123 -15.24 -11.56 -28.97
C ARG A 123 -14.04 -10.78 -28.44
N SER A 124 -14.10 -10.41 -27.17
CA SER A 124 -12.99 -10.38 -26.20
C SER A 124 -13.64 -10.06 -24.85
N GLY A 125 -13.95 -11.07 -24.04
CA GLY A 125 -14.53 -10.85 -22.71
C GLY A 125 -13.51 -10.11 -21.84
N SER A 126 -13.64 -8.78 -21.75
CA SER A 126 -12.84 -7.99 -20.82
C SER A 126 -13.29 -8.32 -19.41
N LYS A 127 -12.35 -8.68 -18.55
CA LYS A 127 -12.62 -8.82 -17.12
C LYS A 127 -12.30 -7.51 -16.42
N THR A 128 -13.13 -7.10 -15.47
CA THR A 128 -12.82 -5.94 -14.62
C THR A 128 -12.51 -6.41 -13.21
N LEU A 129 -11.32 -6.07 -12.74
CA LEU A 129 -10.89 -6.29 -11.36
C LEU A 129 -11.18 -5.05 -10.54
N LYS A 130 -11.98 -5.20 -9.47
CA LYS A 130 -12.29 -4.10 -8.55
C LYS A 130 -11.35 -4.13 -7.35
N LEU A 131 -10.88 -2.95 -6.94
CA LEU A 131 -10.00 -2.77 -5.80
C LEU A 131 -10.50 -1.62 -4.91
N LEU A 132 -10.64 -1.86 -3.61
CA LEU A 132 -10.82 -0.83 -2.59
C LEU A 132 -9.56 -0.75 -1.72
N ALA A 133 -8.79 0.34 -1.87
CA ALA A 133 -7.59 0.59 -1.08
C ALA A 133 -7.91 1.51 0.10
N LEU A 134 -7.81 0.96 1.30
CA LEU A 134 -8.09 1.67 2.55
C LEU A 134 -6.78 2.22 3.14
N GLY A 135 -6.75 3.53 3.38
CA GLY A 135 -5.52 4.27 3.70
C GLY A 135 -4.49 4.23 2.56
N GLY A 136 -4.98 4.01 1.34
CA GLY A 136 -4.17 3.90 0.14
C GLY A 136 -4.07 5.21 -0.62
N GLY A 137 -3.05 5.33 -1.46
CA GLY A 137 -2.83 6.51 -2.26
C GLY A 137 -2.07 6.19 -3.54
N THR A 138 -0.94 6.86 -3.72
CA THR A 138 -0.17 6.79 -4.97
C THR A 138 0.53 5.44 -5.15
N ALA A 139 0.96 4.78 -4.07
CA ALA A 139 1.63 3.48 -4.14
C ALA A 139 0.70 2.38 -4.67
N GLU A 140 -0.50 2.27 -4.12
CA GLU A 140 -1.54 1.31 -4.50
C GLU A 140 -2.00 1.53 -5.94
N LEU A 141 -2.20 2.79 -6.34
CA LEU A 141 -2.59 3.13 -7.70
C LEU A 141 -1.52 2.66 -8.71
N ALA A 142 -0.25 2.98 -8.46
CA ALA A 142 0.85 2.57 -9.34
C ALA A 142 1.04 1.04 -9.36
N ALA A 143 0.93 0.39 -8.20
CA ALA A 143 1.04 -1.06 -8.09
C ALA A 143 -0.05 -1.77 -8.88
N PHE A 144 -1.30 -1.31 -8.74
CA PHE A 144 -2.43 -1.86 -9.46
C PHE A 144 -2.31 -1.62 -10.97
N ALA A 145 -1.90 -0.43 -11.38
CA ALA A 145 -1.62 -0.13 -12.79
C ALA A 145 -0.51 -1.04 -13.36
N SER A 146 0.56 -1.28 -12.59
CA SER A 146 1.63 -2.19 -12.98
C SER A 146 1.12 -3.62 -13.15
N PHE A 147 0.30 -4.12 -12.22
CA PHE A 147 -0.33 -5.44 -12.35
C PHE A 147 -1.26 -5.55 -13.58
N LEU A 148 -2.05 -4.51 -13.87
CA LEU A 148 -2.90 -4.50 -15.07
C LEU A 148 -2.09 -4.50 -16.36
N SER A 149 -0.94 -3.81 -16.39
CA SER A 149 -0.06 -3.76 -17.56
C SER A 149 0.48 -5.14 -17.97
N THR A 150 0.56 -6.08 -17.02
CA THR A 150 0.99 -7.47 -17.23
C THR A 150 -0.20 -8.46 -17.28
N SER A 151 -1.44 -7.96 -17.32
CA SER A 151 -2.67 -8.76 -17.29
C SER A 151 -3.54 -8.51 -18.53
N PRO A 152 -3.18 -9.09 -19.69
CA PRO A 152 -3.91 -8.90 -20.94
C PRO A 152 -5.40 -9.22 -20.81
N GLY A 153 -6.26 -8.36 -21.35
CA GLY A 153 -7.72 -8.54 -21.30
C GLY A 153 -8.36 -8.27 -19.94
N THR A 154 -7.60 -7.70 -18.99
CA THR A 154 -8.12 -7.25 -17.69
C THR A 154 -8.06 -5.73 -17.60
N SER A 155 -9.20 -5.11 -17.35
CA SER A 155 -9.35 -3.73 -16.89
C SER A 155 -9.43 -3.69 -15.36
N GLY A 156 -9.18 -2.53 -14.77
CA GLY A 156 -9.27 -2.33 -13.33
C GLY A 156 -10.04 -1.08 -12.95
N ASP A 157 -10.72 -1.16 -11.82
CA ASP A 157 -11.41 -0.05 -11.17
C ASP A 157 -10.94 0.02 -9.72
N ILE A 158 -10.22 1.08 -9.37
CA ILE A 158 -9.67 1.28 -8.03
C ILE A 158 -10.34 2.46 -7.33
N THR A 159 -10.92 2.18 -6.16
CA THR A 159 -11.34 3.20 -5.20
C THR A 159 -10.26 3.34 -4.13
N LEU A 160 -9.67 4.52 -4.03
CA LEU A 160 -8.71 4.91 -3.01
C LEU A 160 -9.47 5.69 -1.92
N LEU A 161 -9.39 5.27 -0.67
CA LEU A 161 -10.06 5.93 0.45
C LEU A 161 -9.07 6.24 1.55
N ASP A 162 -8.97 7.52 1.91
CA ASP A 162 -8.06 8.01 2.95
C ASP A 162 -8.64 9.26 3.63
N THR A 163 -8.18 9.56 4.85
CA THR A 163 -8.56 10.80 5.56
C THR A 163 -7.78 12.02 5.05
N GLY A 164 -6.53 11.81 4.62
CA GLY A 164 -5.64 12.83 4.09
C GLY A 164 -6.05 13.30 2.70
N PRO A 165 -5.73 14.55 2.31
CA PRO A 165 -6.10 15.14 1.03
C PRO A 165 -5.21 14.62 -0.13
N TRP A 166 -5.23 13.31 -0.41
CA TRP A 166 -4.38 12.69 -1.43
C TRP A 166 -4.79 12.99 -2.89
N GLY A 167 -5.96 13.60 -3.11
CA GLY A 167 -6.55 13.78 -4.45
C GLY A 167 -5.60 14.44 -5.45
N GLY A 168 -4.86 15.48 -5.05
CA GLY A 168 -3.87 16.15 -5.91
C GLY A 168 -2.73 15.20 -6.34
N ALA A 169 -2.10 14.52 -5.38
CA ALA A 169 -1.01 13.59 -5.65
C ALA A 169 -1.46 12.36 -6.47
N VAL A 170 -2.65 11.83 -6.18
CA VAL A 170 -3.27 10.72 -6.92
C VAL A 170 -3.52 11.12 -8.38
N ASN A 171 -4.07 12.30 -8.64
CA ASN A 171 -4.33 12.77 -10.00
C ASN A 171 -3.03 13.01 -10.78
N LYS A 172 -2.01 13.62 -10.17
CA LYS A 172 -0.67 13.79 -10.79
C LYS A 172 -0.06 12.45 -11.21
N LEU A 173 -0.13 11.45 -10.33
CA LEU A 173 0.37 10.11 -10.64
C LEU A 173 -0.46 9.45 -11.75
N ARG A 174 -1.80 9.53 -11.66
CA ARG A 174 -2.70 8.97 -12.67
C ARG A 174 -2.43 9.52 -14.06
N ASP A 175 -2.25 10.83 -14.19
CA ASP A 175 -1.98 11.43 -15.49
C ASP A 175 -0.64 10.94 -16.05
N SER A 176 0.36 10.74 -15.18
CA SER A 176 1.66 10.16 -15.56
C SER A 176 1.59 8.69 -15.96
N LEU A 177 0.65 7.90 -15.41
CA LEU A 177 0.43 6.50 -15.81
C LEU A 177 -0.08 6.36 -17.25
N LEU A 178 -0.81 7.37 -17.74
CA LEU A 178 -1.48 7.39 -19.05
C LEU A 178 -0.65 8.05 -20.15
N ILE A 179 0.52 8.60 -19.83
CA ILE A 179 1.39 9.29 -20.77
C ILE A 179 2.63 8.42 -21.01
N ALA A 180 3.09 8.36 -22.26
CA ALA A 180 4.33 7.69 -22.59
C ALA A 180 5.52 8.46 -21.96
N PRO A 181 6.49 7.79 -21.35
CA PRO A 181 7.65 8.46 -20.76
C PRO A 181 8.36 9.40 -21.73
N PRO A 182 8.97 10.49 -21.25
CA PRO A 182 9.82 11.33 -22.08
C PRO A 182 10.93 10.50 -22.73
N ILE A 183 11.09 10.61 -24.04
CA ILE A 183 12.12 9.88 -24.80
C ILE A 183 13.06 10.84 -25.51
N TYR A 184 14.34 10.51 -25.53
CA TYR A 184 15.37 11.31 -26.18
C TYR A 184 15.13 11.43 -27.69
N LYS A 185 15.37 12.63 -28.26
CA LYS A 185 15.12 12.94 -29.67
C LYS A 185 15.76 11.94 -30.64
N TYR A 186 16.98 11.50 -30.34
CA TYR A 186 17.74 10.57 -31.18
C TYR A 186 17.66 9.11 -30.70
N ALA A 187 16.66 8.76 -29.88
CA ALA A 187 16.39 7.36 -29.54
C ALA A 187 16.11 6.54 -30.82
N SER A 188 16.51 5.26 -30.78
CA SER A 188 16.33 4.33 -31.89
C SER A 188 14.84 4.17 -32.26
N ALA A 189 14.57 3.74 -33.49
CA ALA A 189 13.20 3.47 -33.94
C ALA A 189 12.49 2.42 -33.05
N ALA A 190 13.23 1.39 -32.62
CA ALA A 190 12.72 0.37 -31.69
C ALA A 190 12.37 0.96 -30.32
N ALA A 191 13.23 1.83 -29.76
CA ALA A 191 12.96 2.48 -28.48
C ALA A 191 11.73 3.42 -28.56
N LYS A 192 11.56 4.13 -29.69
CA LYS A 192 10.38 4.95 -29.94
C LYS A 192 9.10 4.12 -30.06
N ALA A 193 9.18 2.96 -30.73
CA ALA A 193 8.04 2.06 -30.86
C ALA A 193 7.63 1.40 -29.53
N ALA A 194 8.59 1.12 -28.66
CA ALA A 194 8.35 0.57 -27.32
C ALA A 194 7.93 1.63 -26.28
N ASN A 195 7.95 2.93 -26.63
CA ASN A 195 7.64 4.02 -25.71
C ASN A 195 6.13 4.22 -25.57
N THR A 196 5.50 3.36 -24.78
CA THR A 196 4.06 3.38 -24.51
C THR A 196 3.78 3.82 -23.07
N PRO A 197 2.57 4.33 -22.77
CA PRO A 197 2.08 4.48 -21.40
C PRO A 197 2.16 3.17 -20.60
N LEU A 198 2.05 3.22 -19.27
CA LEU A 198 2.05 1.99 -18.47
C LEU A 198 0.76 1.19 -18.70
N VAL A 199 -0.38 1.87 -18.73
CA VAL A 199 -1.70 1.29 -18.97
C VAL A 199 -2.38 1.98 -20.15
N GLY A 200 -3.15 1.22 -20.93
CA GLY A 200 -3.87 1.74 -22.09
C GLY A 200 -5.06 2.64 -21.71
N PRO A 201 -5.56 3.48 -22.63
CA PRO A 201 -6.77 4.26 -22.40
C PRO A 201 -7.94 3.37 -21.98
N GLY A 202 -8.59 3.69 -20.86
CA GLY A 202 -9.73 2.95 -20.33
C GLY A 202 -9.38 1.65 -19.58
N GLN A 203 -8.11 1.21 -19.59
CA GLN A 203 -7.70 0.01 -18.85
C GLN A 203 -7.76 0.19 -17.33
N LEU A 204 -7.58 1.42 -16.84
CA LEU A 204 -7.61 1.77 -15.43
C LEU A 204 -8.58 2.94 -15.19
N GLN A 205 -9.57 2.71 -14.32
CA GLN A 205 -10.41 3.74 -13.74
C GLN A 205 -10.01 3.95 -12.28
N HIS A 206 -10.09 5.18 -11.79
CA HIS A 206 -9.81 5.50 -10.39
C HIS A 206 -10.86 6.44 -9.81
N THR A 207 -11.15 6.24 -8.53
CA THR A 207 -11.94 7.14 -7.69
C THR A 207 -11.16 7.42 -6.41
N PHE A 208 -11.09 8.68 -5.98
CA PHE A 208 -10.52 9.05 -4.68
C PHE A 208 -11.62 9.58 -3.76
N LEU A 209 -11.71 9.01 -2.55
CA LEU A 209 -12.68 9.38 -1.51
C LEU A 209 -11.93 9.87 -0.27
N GLN A 210 -12.00 11.17 0.01
CA GLN A 210 -11.44 11.72 1.24
C GLN A 210 -12.42 11.53 2.41
N GLN A 211 -12.33 10.41 3.11
CA GLN A 211 -13.24 10.03 4.21
C GLN A 211 -12.51 9.24 5.29
N ASP A 212 -13.01 9.30 6.54
CA ASP A 212 -12.54 8.45 7.63
C ASP A 212 -13.29 7.12 7.62
N ILE A 213 -12.57 6.05 7.28
CA ILE A 213 -13.09 4.67 7.24
C ILE A 213 -13.68 4.23 8.59
N LEU A 214 -13.12 4.70 9.71
CA LEU A 214 -13.60 4.37 11.05
C LEU A 214 -14.85 5.16 11.46
N ALA A 215 -15.21 6.19 10.68
CA ALA A 215 -16.39 7.02 10.88
C ALA A 215 -17.50 6.76 9.84
N LEU A 216 -17.28 5.86 8.88
CA LEU A 216 -18.31 5.53 7.89
C LEU A 216 -19.51 4.79 8.50
N SER A 217 -20.70 5.10 7.98
CA SER A 217 -21.89 4.30 8.26
C SER A 217 -21.83 2.98 7.50
N ALA A 218 -22.55 1.97 8.01
CA ALA A 218 -22.66 0.67 7.34
C ALA A 218 -23.24 0.80 5.92
N ASP A 219 -24.21 1.69 5.70
CA ASP A 219 -24.80 1.92 4.37
C ASP A 219 -23.80 2.52 3.40
N LYS A 220 -22.98 3.49 3.86
CA LYS A 220 -21.96 4.09 3.00
C LYS A 220 -20.85 3.09 2.68
N LEU A 221 -20.47 2.26 3.64
CA LEU A 221 -19.50 1.18 3.41
C LEU A 221 -20.02 0.19 2.37
N ARG A 222 -21.31 -0.22 2.44
CA ARG A 222 -21.95 -1.09 1.44
C ARG A 222 -22.02 -0.44 0.06
N GLU A 223 -22.31 0.86 0.00
CA GLU A 223 -22.31 1.61 -1.27
C GLU A 223 -20.94 1.57 -1.95
N ILE A 224 -19.86 1.77 -1.18
CA ILE A 224 -18.48 1.75 -1.69
C ILE A 224 -18.05 0.34 -2.11
N LEU A 225 -18.38 -0.68 -1.32
CA LEU A 225 -18.04 -2.07 -1.62
C LEU A 225 -18.81 -2.61 -2.84
N GLY A 226 -20.03 -2.12 -3.07
CA GLY A 226 -20.89 -2.59 -4.13
C GLY A 226 -21.37 -4.03 -3.90
N VAL A 227 -21.66 -4.73 -5.00
CA VAL A 227 -22.27 -6.07 -4.99
C VAL A 227 -21.39 -7.15 -5.63
N GLU A 228 -20.31 -6.76 -6.29
CA GLU A 228 -19.40 -7.67 -7.00
C GLU A 228 -18.17 -7.96 -6.14
N PRO A 229 -17.58 -9.17 -6.24
CA PRO A 229 -16.33 -9.48 -5.57
C PRO A 229 -15.23 -8.47 -5.90
N LEU A 230 -14.47 -8.07 -4.88
CA LEU A 230 -13.37 -7.11 -5.03
C LEU A 230 -12.18 -7.47 -4.16
N LEU A 231 -11.03 -6.86 -4.45
CA LEU A 231 -9.88 -6.86 -3.55
C LEU A 231 -9.98 -5.66 -2.61
N VAL A 232 -10.05 -5.90 -1.30
CA VAL A 232 -9.90 -4.87 -0.28
C VAL A 232 -8.46 -4.92 0.23
N THR A 233 -7.76 -3.78 0.25
CA THR A 233 -6.37 -3.72 0.71
C THR A 233 -6.19 -2.80 1.92
N LEU A 234 -5.37 -3.25 2.88
CA LEU A 234 -4.83 -2.45 3.98
C LEU A 234 -3.30 -2.58 3.93
N LEU A 235 -2.62 -1.64 3.26
CA LEU A 235 -1.17 -1.72 3.01
C LEU A 235 -0.42 -0.64 3.81
N PHE A 236 0.18 -1.04 4.94
CA PHE A 236 0.78 -0.19 5.98
C PHE A 236 -0.24 0.74 6.66
N THR A 237 -1.51 0.34 6.66
CA THR A 237 -2.63 1.10 7.22
C THR A 237 -3.15 0.47 8.51
N LEU A 238 -3.09 -0.87 8.65
CA LEU A 238 -3.72 -1.55 9.78
C LEU A 238 -3.13 -1.09 11.12
N ASN A 239 -1.80 -0.95 11.18
CA ASN A 239 -1.13 -0.40 12.35
C ASN A 239 -1.60 1.02 12.69
N GLU A 240 -1.80 1.89 11.70
CA GLU A 240 -2.35 3.24 11.91
C GLU A 240 -3.77 3.20 12.47
N LEU A 241 -4.65 2.35 11.92
CA LEU A 241 -6.02 2.23 12.40
C LEU A 241 -6.07 1.84 13.88
N TYR A 242 -5.26 0.87 14.29
CA TYR A 242 -5.27 0.41 15.68
C TYR A 242 -4.56 1.36 16.65
N THR A 243 -3.50 2.04 16.21
CA THR A 243 -2.75 2.96 17.07
C THR A 243 -3.38 4.35 17.17
N GLY A 244 -3.87 4.89 16.05
CA GLY A 244 -4.54 6.19 15.97
C GLY A 244 -6.04 6.10 16.23
N GLY A 245 -6.73 5.17 15.58
CA GLY A 245 -8.18 4.98 15.71
C GLY A 245 -8.60 4.21 16.96
N GLY A 246 -7.73 3.34 17.46
CA GLY A 246 -7.94 2.53 18.65
C GLY A 246 -8.63 1.20 18.39
N ILE A 247 -8.25 0.18 19.16
CA ILE A 247 -8.68 -1.22 19.00
C ILE A 247 -10.19 -1.37 18.83
N GLY A 248 -11.01 -0.69 19.65
CA GLY A 248 -12.46 -0.82 19.59
C GLY A 248 -13.04 -0.37 18.25
N LYS A 249 -12.60 0.79 17.73
CA LYS A 249 -13.08 1.31 16.44
C LYS A 249 -12.61 0.44 15.28
N THR A 250 -11.34 0.02 15.29
CA THR A 250 -10.80 -0.85 14.24
C THR A 250 -11.48 -2.21 14.22
N THR A 251 -11.72 -2.82 15.39
CA THR A 251 -12.45 -4.09 15.52
C THR A 251 -13.89 -3.94 15.02
N SER A 252 -14.57 -2.85 15.38
CA SER A 252 -15.92 -2.55 14.89
C SER A 252 -15.95 -2.36 13.38
N PHE A 253 -14.95 -1.69 12.81
CA PHE A 253 -14.79 -1.52 11.38
C PHE A 253 -14.59 -2.87 10.68
N LEU A 254 -13.65 -3.71 11.12
CA LEU A 254 -13.40 -5.03 10.51
C LEU A 254 -14.64 -5.93 10.55
N ARG A 255 -15.40 -5.90 11.66
CA ARG A 255 -16.70 -6.60 11.76
C ARG A 255 -17.73 -6.04 10.78
N SER A 256 -17.77 -4.71 10.61
CA SER A 256 -18.69 -4.06 9.66
C SER A 256 -18.33 -4.36 8.20
N LEU A 257 -17.03 -4.35 7.88
CA LEU A 257 -16.50 -4.75 6.57
C LEU A 257 -16.91 -6.19 6.26
N SER A 258 -16.69 -7.12 7.18
CA SER A 258 -17.02 -8.53 6.99
C SER A 258 -18.52 -8.77 6.74
N LYS A 259 -19.39 -7.99 7.39
CA LYS A 259 -20.84 -8.06 7.17
C LYS A 259 -21.31 -7.42 5.86
N ALA A 260 -20.48 -6.60 5.23
CA ALA A 260 -20.85 -5.79 4.07
C ALA A 260 -20.15 -6.23 2.78
N VAL A 261 -18.99 -6.86 2.87
CA VAL A 261 -18.18 -7.25 1.73
C VAL A 261 -18.88 -8.34 0.90
N PRO A 262 -18.91 -8.22 -0.43
CA PRO A 262 -19.49 -9.24 -1.30
C PRO A 262 -18.78 -10.60 -1.13
N ALA A 263 -19.54 -11.69 -1.15
CA ALA A 263 -19.00 -13.03 -1.02
C ALA A 263 -18.00 -13.34 -2.14
N GLY A 264 -16.87 -13.98 -1.79
CA GLY A 264 -15.79 -14.29 -2.72
C GLY A 264 -14.79 -13.15 -2.93
N SER A 265 -14.96 -12.02 -2.24
CA SER A 265 -13.95 -10.94 -2.19
C SER A 265 -12.68 -11.37 -1.47
N LEU A 266 -11.62 -10.61 -1.64
CA LEU A 266 -10.34 -10.83 -0.98
C LEU A 266 -10.03 -9.68 -0.03
N LEU A 267 -9.43 -9.99 1.13
CA LEU A 267 -8.84 -9.01 2.03
C LEU A 267 -7.32 -9.23 2.08
N LEU A 268 -6.57 -8.28 1.53
CA LEU A 268 -5.11 -8.29 1.55
C LEU A 268 -4.59 -7.29 2.58
N VAL A 269 -3.82 -7.79 3.52
CA VAL A 269 -3.12 -6.97 4.52
C VAL A 269 -1.62 -7.12 4.32
N VAL A 270 -0.95 -5.98 4.08
CA VAL A 270 0.50 -5.88 4.05
C VAL A 270 0.89 -4.86 5.10
N ASP A 271 1.75 -5.18 6.05
CA ASP A 271 2.17 -4.21 7.06
C ASP A 271 3.61 -4.47 7.51
N SER A 272 4.15 -3.61 8.38
CA SER A 272 5.47 -3.83 8.99
C SER A 272 5.46 -5.14 9.80
N PRO A 273 6.55 -5.92 9.81
CA PRO A 273 6.65 -7.09 10.67
C PRO A 273 7.14 -6.71 12.08
N GLY A 274 6.98 -7.62 13.03
CA GLY A 274 7.55 -7.52 14.37
C GLY A 274 6.96 -6.39 15.22
N SER A 275 7.78 -5.81 16.11
CA SER A 275 7.36 -4.85 17.15
C SER A 275 6.82 -3.52 16.62
N TYR A 276 6.97 -3.25 15.33
CA TYR A 276 6.35 -2.11 14.65
C TYR A 276 4.84 -2.28 14.45
N SER A 277 4.35 -3.52 14.50
CA SER A 277 2.94 -3.89 14.34
C SER A 277 2.42 -4.54 15.62
N GLU A 278 2.48 -3.79 16.72
CA GLU A 278 1.87 -4.17 17.99
C GLU A 278 0.94 -3.07 18.52
N ALA A 279 -0.23 -3.46 19.03
CA ALA A 279 -1.15 -2.57 19.73
C ALA A 279 -1.20 -2.91 21.22
N ALA A 280 -1.26 -1.86 22.04
CA ALA A 280 -1.41 -1.99 23.48
C ALA A 280 -2.87 -2.27 23.83
N VAL A 281 -3.14 -3.45 24.39
CA VAL A 281 -4.45 -3.87 24.91
C VAL A 281 -4.40 -3.87 26.44
N GLY A 282 -5.46 -3.36 27.07
CA GLY A 282 -5.58 -3.31 28.53
C GLY A 282 -5.23 -1.94 29.14
N GLY A 283 -5.77 -1.67 30.32
CA GLY A 283 -5.64 -0.40 31.05
C GLY A 283 -4.24 -0.19 31.66
N LYS A 284 -4.12 -0.28 32.99
CA LYS A 284 -2.89 0.07 33.73
C LYS A 284 -1.67 -0.82 33.39
N GLU A 285 -1.87 -2.03 32.89
CA GLU A 285 -0.83 -2.89 32.33
C GLU A 285 -1.08 -3.07 30.82
N LYS A 286 -0.36 -2.31 30.00
CA LYS A 286 -0.47 -2.33 28.54
C LYS A 286 0.22 -3.57 27.99
N LYS A 287 -0.50 -4.68 27.87
CA LYS A 287 0.01 -5.86 27.18
C LYS A 287 -0.05 -5.61 25.67
N LYS A 288 1.08 -5.76 24.99
CA LYS A 288 1.17 -5.57 23.55
C LYS A 288 0.83 -6.88 22.83
N TYR A 289 0.04 -6.78 21.78
CA TYR A 289 -0.33 -7.90 20.93
C TYR A 289 0.02 -7.57 19.47
N PRO A 290 0.53 -8.55 18.69
CA PRO A 290 0.72 -8.37 17.26
C PRO A 290 -0.60 -7.99 16.57
N MET A 291 -0.54 -7.07 15.61
CA MET A 291 -1.75 -6.62 14.90
C MET A 291 -2.42 -7.72 14.11
N SER A 292 -1.63 -8.60 13.50
CA SER A 292 -2.11 -9.78 12.81
C SER A 292 -2.90 -10.70 13.74
N TRP A 293 -2.48 -10.82 15.01
CA TRP A 293 -3.21 -11.60 16.01
C TRP A 293 -4.58 -10.96 16.32
N LEU A 294 -4.63 -9.65 16.55
CA LEU A 294 -5.89 -8.93 16.79
C LEU A 294 -6.85 -9.02 15.60
N MET A 295 -6.29 -8.92 14.39
CA MET A 295 -7.05 -9.07 13.15
C MET A 295 -7.59 -10.50 13.01
N ASN A 296 -6.73 -11.53 13.10
CA ASN A 296 -7.16 -12.94 13.03
C ASN A 296 -8.29 -13.23 14.01
N HIS A 297 -8.10 -12.85 15.27
CA HIS A 297 -9.11 -13.01 16.29
C HIS A 297 -10.43 -12.32 15.93
N THR A 298 -10.36 -11.10 15.39
CA THR A 298 -11.56 -10.36 14.95
C THR A 298 -12.27 -11.04 13.79
N LEU A 299 -11.52 -11.58 12.82
CA LEU A 299 -12.06 -12.22 11.62
C LEU A 299 -12.58 -13.65 11.90
N GLU A 300 -11.99 -14.36 12.86
CA GLU A 300 -12.40 -15.70 13.31
C GLU A 300 -13.67 -15.67 14.16
N GLU A 301 -13.88 -14.63 14.97
CA GLU A 301 -15.06 -14.47 15.83
C GLU A 301 -16.33 -14.00 15.10
N ILE A 302 -16.32 -13.98 13.76
CA ILE A 302 -17.47 -13.52 12.98
C ILE A 302 -18.44 -14.68 12.80
N GLU A 303 -19.39 -14.81 13.72
CA GLU A 303 -20.34 -15.93 13.73
C GLU A 303 -21.48 -15.79 12.70
N GLU A 304 -21.78 -14.57 12.22
CA GLU A 304 -22.92 -14.31 11.33
C GLU A 304 -22.53 -13.66 10.00
N GLY A 305 -22.82 -14.34 8.89
CA GLY A 305 -22.91 -13.77 7.54
C GLY A 305 -21.63 -13.78 6.70
N CYS A 306 -20.45 -13.93 7.31
CA CYS A 306 -19.16 -14.03 6.62
C CYS A 306 -18.23 -14.94 7.41
N GLN A 307 -17.56 -15.86 6.73
CA GLN A 307 -16.52 -16.71 7.30
C GLN A 307 -15.26 -16.52 6.47
N TRP A 308 -14.26 -15.86 7.05
CA TRP A 308 -12.98 -15.65 6.39
C TRP A 308 -12.14 -16.93 6.39
N GLU A 309 -11.65 -17.30 5.21
CA GLU A 309 -10.63 -18.34 5.01
C GLU A 309 -9.28 -17.66 4.77
N LYS A 310 -8.28 -18.01 5.59
CA LYS A 310 -6.92 -17.52 5.39
C LYS A 310 -6.23 -18.31 4.27
N LEU A 311 -5.86 -17.61 3.20
CA LEU A 311 -5.25 -18.20 2.01
C LEU A 311 -3.73 -18.12 2.00
N GLU A 312 -3.17 -17.03 2.53
CA GLU A 312 -1.72 -16.80 2.57
C GLU A 312 -1.30 -16.12 3.88
N GLU A 313 -0.14 -16.52 4.39
CA GLU A 313 0.56 -15.88 5.49
C GLU A 313 2.06 -15.90 5.25
N ASN A 314 2.69 -14.73 5.38
CA ASN A 314 4.12 -14.65 5.56
C ASN A 314 4.43 -13.53 6.55
N GLU A 315 5.03 -13.89 7.68
CA GLU A 315 5.30 -12.96 8.78
C GLU A 315 6.44 -11.98 8.48
N SER A 316 7.25 -12.23 7.44
CA SER A 316 8.41 -11.40 7.12
C SER A 316 8.99 -11.67 5.73
N VAL A 317 8.65 -10.81 4.77
CA VAL A 317 9.17 -10.74 3.42
C VAL A 317 10.08 -9.52 3.28
N TRP A 318 11.24 -9.70 2.63
CA TRP A 318 12.10 -8.60 2.18
C TRP A 318 11.87 -8.32 0.70
N PHE A 319 11.45 -7.10 0.37
CA PHE A 319 11.51 -6.56 -0.98
C PHE A 319 12.74 -5.68 -1.12
N ARG A 320 13.63 -6.06 -2.03
CA ARG A 320 14.88 -5.35 -2.28
C ARG A 320 14.93 -4.79 -3.68
N LEU A 321 15.40 -3.56 -3.77
CA LEU A 321 15.64 -2.90 -5.06
C LEU A 321 16.93 -3.44 -5.68
N ALA A 322 16.91 -3.59 -7.00
CA ALA A 322 18.12 -3.86 -7.78
C ALA A 322 18.99 -2.60 -7.88
N ASP A 323 20.32 -2.79 -8.00
CA ASP A 323 21.32 -1.71 -7.94
C ASP A 323 21.34 -0.80 -9.17
N ASP A 324 20.86 -1.32 -10.29
CA ASP A 324 20.84 -0.66 -11.58
C ASP A 324 19.65 0.29 -11.73
N LEU A 325 18.62 0.16 -10.88
CA LEU A 325 17.48 1.07 -10.84
C LEU A 325 17.92 2.51 -10.50
N LYS A 326 17.33 3.48 -11.20
CA LYS A 326 17.63 4.91 -11.07
C LYS A 326 16.41 5.66 -10.58
N TYR A 327 16.66 6.53 -9.59
CA TYR A 327 15.69 7.48 -9.07
C TYR A 327 16.43 8.72 -8.52
N PRO A 328 15.85 9.93 -8.53
CA PRO A 328 16.56 11.15 -8.14
C PRO A 328 17.06 11.19 -6.70
N ILE A 329 16.45 10.40 -5.82
CA ILE A 329 16.80 10.28 -4.41
C ILE A 329 16.99 8.82 -4.03
N GLN A 330 17.71 8.58 -2.93
CA GLN A 330 17.92 7.22 -2.45
C GLN A 330 16.59 6.58 -2.02
N LEU A 331 16.27 5.47 -2.66
CA LEU A 331 15.18 4.58 -2.28
C LEU A 331 15.67 3.55 -1.27
N GLU A 332 14.75 3.07 -0.43
CA GLU A 332 15.02 2.07 0.60
C GLU A 332 14.39 0.74 0.25
N ASN A 333 15.00 -0.35 0.74
CA ASN A 333 14.36 -1.67 0.74
C ASN A 333 13.19 -1.67 1.71
N MET A 334 12.24 -2.56 1.48
CA MET A 334 11.05 -2.71 2.31
C MET A 334 11.02 -4.10 2.93
N ARG A 335 10.64 -4.18 4.22
CA ARG A 335 10.31 -5.43 4.88
C ARG A 335 8.85 -5.38 5.32
N TYR A 336 8.09 -6.42 5.06
CA TYR A 336 6.66 -6.47 5.37
C TYR A 336 6.22 -7.89 5.75
N GLN A 337 5.11 -7.99 6.46
CA GLN A 337 4.31 -9.20 6.54
C GLN A 337 3.15 -9.11 5.54
N ILE A 338 2.65 -10.24 5.08
CA ILE A 338 1.49 -10.34 4.17
C ILE A 338 0.51 -11.38 4.71
N HIS A 339 -0.77 -11.04 4.68
CA HIS A 339 -1.89 -11.91 5.03
C HIS A 339 -2.99 -11.75 3.99
N LEU A 340 -3.48 -12.86 3.44
CA LEU A 340 -4.59 -12.86 2.49
C LEU A 340 -5.75 -13.69 3.05
N TYR A 341 -6.96 -13.13 2.98
CA TYR A 341 -8.21 -13.80 3.35
C TYR A 341 -9.21 -13.75 2.20
N ARG A 342 -10.15 -14.70 2.20
CA ARG A 342 -11.31 -14.76 1.31
C ARG A 342 -12.59 -15.07 2.07
#